data_AF-K1UGD9-F1
#
_entry.id   AF-K1UGD9-F1
#
_cell.length_a   1.000
_cell.length_b   1.000
_cell.length_c   1.000
_cell.angle_alpha   90.00
_cell.angle_beta   90.00
_cell.angle_gamma   90.00
#
_symmetry.space_group_name_H-M   'P 1'
#
loop_
_entity.id
_entity.type
_entity.pdbx_description
1 polymer ?
#
loop_
_entity_poly.entity_id
_entity_poly.type
_entity_poly.pdbx_seq_one_letter_code
_entity_poly.pdbx_strand_id
1 'polypeptide(L)' 'LNREESCGGHFRVEHQTEEGEAKRDDEHFVYAAVWEYKGENEAPELTKEPLNFEFVHPAQRNYKD' A
#
# COMPACT_ATOMS: atom_id res chain seq x y z
N LEU A 1 4.77 -11.35 -0.30
CA LEU A 1 4.99 -9.89 -0.15
C LEU A 1 4.11 -9.43 1.02
N ASN A 2 4.46 -8.40 1.82
CA ASN A 2 3.63 -8.01 2.98
C ASN A 2 2.45 -7.09 2.63
N ARG A 3 2.55 -6.33 1.54
CA ARG A 3 1.54 -5.35 1.13
C ARG A 3 0.52 -6.02 0.20
N GLU A 4 -0.61 -6.44 0.76
CA GLU A 4 -1.70 -7.16 0.11
C GLU A 4 -2.75 -6.19 -0.49
N GLU A 5 -2.30 -5.32 -1.39
CA GLU A 5 -3.16 -4.41 -2.16
C GLU A 5 -2.48 -4.01 -3.48
N SER A 6 -3.16 -3.21 -4.31
CA SER A 6 -2.54 -2.45 -5.41
C SER A 6 -2.68 -0.95 -5.19
N CYS A 7 -1.56 -0.22 -5.16
CA CYS A 7 -1.55 1.23 -4.97
C CYS A 7 -0.39 1.88 -5.74
N GLY A 8 -0.71 2.73 -6.71
CA GLY A 8 0.29 3.40 -7.55
C GLY A 8 1.09 2.42 -8.39
N GLY A 9 2.43 2.47 -8.31
CA GLY A 9 3.32 1.55 -9.04
C GLY A 9 3.43 0.15 -8.44
N HIS A 10 2.90 -0.07 -7.22
CA HIS A 10 2.79 -1.40 -6.62
C HIS A 10 1.47 -2.03 -7.09
N PHE A 11 1.55 -2.99 -8.01
CA PHE A 11 0.38 -3.59 -8.65
C PHE A 11 0.39 -5.12 -8.50
N ARG A 12 -0.74 -5.66 -8.05
CA ARG A 12 -1.00 -7.09 -7.83
C ARG A 12 -2.30 -7.46 -8.52
N VAL A 13 -2.24 -8.46 -9.39
CA VAL A 13 -3.39 -8.87 -10.22
C VAL A 13 -4.53 -9.41 -9.35
N GLU A 14 -4.21 -10.01 -8.21
CA GLU A 14 -5.21 -10.46 -7.22
C GLU A 14 -5.90 -9.28 -6.49
N HIS A 15 -5.34 -8.07 -6.54
CA HIS A 15 -5.84 -6.86 -5.91
C HIS A 15 -6.09 -5.75 -6.94
N GLN A 16 -6.85 -6.06 -7.98
CA GLN A 16 -7.29 -5.10 -8.98
C GLN A 16 -8.82 -4.99 -9.00
N THR A 17 -9.34 -3.92 -9.61
CA THR A 17 -10.78 -3.80 -9.89
C THR A 17 -11.17 -4.77 -11.03
N GLU A 18 -12.46 -4.98 -11.26
CA GLU A 18 -12.93 -5.84 -12.37
C GLU A 18 -12.43 -5.34 -13.73
N GLU A 19 -12.16 -4.04 -13.83
CA GLU A 19 -11.65 -3.34 -15.00
C GLU A 19 -10.12 -3.35 -15.14
N GLY A 20 -9.41 -3.99 -14.20
CA GLY A 20 -7.95 -4.10 -14.22
C GLY A 20 -7.21 -2.88 -13.66
N GLU A 21 -7.89 -1.98 -12.94
CA GLU A 21 -7.22 -0.85 -12.28
C GLU A 21 -6.71 -1.23 -10.88
N ALA A 22 -5.76 -0.46 -10.35
CA ALA A 22 -5.24 -0.69 -9.00
C ALA A 22 -6.35 -0.52 -7.95
N LYS A 23 -6.65 -1.59 -7.22
CA LYS A 23 -7.57 -1.57 -6.08
C LYS A 23 -6.80 -1.34 -4.79
N ARG A 24 -6.78 -0.09 -4.34
CA ARG A 24 -6.15 0.33 -3.08
C ARG A 24 -7.05 -0.02 -1.89
N ASP A 25 -6.44 -0.41 -0.79
CA ASP A 25 -7.10 -0.75 0.46
C ASP A 25 -6.76 0.32 1.53
N ASP A 26 -7.66 1.31 1.61
CA ASP A 26 -7.57 2.43 2.53
C ASP A 26 -7.96 2.05 3.99
N GLU A 27 -8.34 0.81 4.28
CA GLU A 27 -8.59 0.35 5.65
C GLU A 27 -7.30 -0.20 6.29
N HIS A 28 -6.48 -0.94 5.52
CA HIS A 28 -5.34 -1.66 6.05
C HIS A 28 -3.97 -1.07 5.69
N PHE A 29 -3.85 -0.35 4.56
CA PHE A 29 -2.55 0.01 3.97
C PHE A 29 -2.26 1.51 3.91
N VAL A 30 -2.96 2.30 4.72
CA VAL A 30 -2.74 3.75 4.89
C VAL A 30 -1.52 4.02 5.79
N TYR A 31 -0.36 3.61 5.31
CA TYR A 31 0.92 3.79 5.99
C TYR A 31 2.10 3.85 5.00
N ALA A 32 3.15 4.55 5.40
CA ALA A 32 4.49 4.38 4.86
C ALA A 32 5.20 3.27 5.63
N ALA A 33 6.06 2.49 4.96
CA ALA A 33 6.80 1.44 5.63
C ALA A 33 8.21 1.28 5.09
N VAL A 34 9.09 0.82 5.98
CA VAL A 34 10.49 0.54 5.68
C VAL A 34 10.87 -0.79 6.33
N TRP A 35 11.73 -1.54 5.63
CA TRP A 35 12.40 -2.69 6.20
C TRP A 35 13.76 -2.23 6.74
N GLU A 36 13.90 -2.25 8.06
CA GLU A 36 15.15 -1.97 8.74
C GLU A 36 16.06 -3.21 8.68
N TYR A 37 17.32 -3.00 8.30
CA TYR A 37 18.34 -4.03 8.38
C TYR A 37 18.81 -4.19 9.83
N LYS A 38 18.68 -5.40 10.39
CA LYS A 38 19.01 -5.69 11.80
C LYS A 38 20.38 -6.33 12.03
N GLY A 39 21.13 -6.62 10.97
CA GLY A 39 22.41 -7.32 11.03
C GLY A 39 22.43 -8.61 10.21
N GLU A 40 23.60 -9.23 10.10
CA GLU A 40 23.74 -10.51 9.39
C GLU A 40 23.08 -11.63 10.20
N ASN A 41 22.27 -12.45 9.53
CA ASN A 41 21.46 -13.54 10.11
C ASN A 41 20.27 -13.10 10.99
N GLU A 42 20.00 -11.81 11.10
CA GLU A 42 18.79 -11.29 11.72
C GLU A 42 17.72 -11.04 10.65
N ALA A 43 16.45 -11.34 10.98
CA ALA A 43 15.35 -10.99 10.11
C ALA A 43 15.21 -9.45 10.05
N PRO A 44 14.96 -8.86 8.87
CA PRO A 44 14.70 -7.44 8.79
C PRO A 44 13.41 -7.11 9.53
N GLU A 45 13.34 -5.90 10.09
CA GLU A 45 12.19 -5.45 10.87
C GLU A 45 11.33 -4.52 10.03
N LEU A 46 10.02 -4.74 10.00
CA LEU A 46 9.09 -3.86 9.31
C LEU A 46 8.60 -2.76 10.23
N THR A 47 9.03 -1.52 9.96
CA THR A 47 8.46 -0.33 10.61
C THR A 47 7.35 0.24 9.74
N LYS A 48 6.21 0.58 10.34
CA LYS A 48 5.07 1.23 9.69
C LYS A 48 4.75 2.56 10.36
N GLU A 49 4.65 3.62 9.57
CA GLU A 49 4.22 4.94 10.01
C GLU A 49 2.83 5.24 9.42
N PRO A 50 1.79 5.42 10.27
CA PRO A 50 0.44 5.66 9.78
C PRO A 50 0.34 7.04 9.09
N LEU A 51 -0.38 7.10 7.97
CA LEU A 51 -0.63 8.34 7.26
C LEU A 51 -2.01 8.88 7.62
N ASN A 52 -2.06 10.05 8.26
CA ASN A 52 -3.32 10.73 8.59
C ASN A 52 -3.63 11.84 7.58
N PHE A 53 -4.78 11.71 6.93
CA PHE A 53 -5.25 12.66 5.92
C PHE A 53 -6.36 13.55 6.50
N GLU A 54 -5.98 14.65 7.14
CA GLU A 54 -6.92 15.55 7.83
C GLU A 54 -7.73 16.43 6.86
N PHE A 55 -7.08 16.98 5.83
CA PHE A 55 -7.70 18.00 4.97
C PHE A 55 -8.23 17.45 3.63
N VAL A 56 -7.66 16.35 3.15
CA VAL A 56 -8.02 15.75 1.87
C VAL A 56 -8.20 14.26 2.06
N HIS A 57 -9.44 13.80 2.14
CA HIS A 57 -9.71 12.39 2.34
C HIS A 57 -9.34 11.56 1.10
N PRO A 58 -8.80 10.34 1.29
CA PRO A 58 -8.47 9.47 0.19
C PRO A 58 -9.71 9.14 -0.65
N ALA A 59 -9.57 9.21 -1.97
CA ALA A 59 -10.57 8.75 -2.91
C ALA A 59 -9.93 7.74 -3.87
N GLN A 60 -10.70 6.76 -4.31
CA GLN A 60 -10.25 5.82 -5.33
C GLN A 60 -10.08 6.55 -6.66
N ARG A 61 -8.89 6.48 -7.25
CA ARG A 61 -8.63 7.03 -8.57
C ARG A 61 -9.24 6.12 -9.63
N ASN A 62 -9.96 6.74 -10.57
CA ASN A 62 -10.44 6.12 -11.80
C ASN A 62 -9.94 6.99 -12.96
N TYR A 63 -9.34 6.38 -13.99
CA TYR A 63 -8.82 7.10 -15.15
C TYR A 63 -9.76 7.07 -16.36
N LYS A 64 -10.94 6.49 -16.19
CA LYS A 64 -12.02 6.48 -17.18
C LYS A 64 -13.02 7.58 -16.86
N ASP A 65 -13.61 8.13 -17.93
CA ASP A 65 -14.67 9.14 -17.87
C ASP A 65 -16.02 8.54 -17.42
#